data_AF-A0A7V6JJ23-F1
#
_entry.id   AF-A0A7V6JJ23-F1
#
_cell.length_a   1.000
_cell.length_b   1.000
_cell.length_c   1.000
_cell.angle_alpha   90.00
_cell.angle_beta   90.00
_cell.angle_gamma   90.00
#
_symmetry.space_group_name_H-M   'P 1'
#
loop_
_entity.id
_entity.type
_entity.pdbx_description
1 polymer ?
#
loop_
_entity_poly.entity_id
_entity_poly.type
_entity_poly.pdbx_seq_one_letter_code
_entity_poly.pdbx_strand_id
1 'polypeptide(L)'
;TAEECLKREIMEELNLEIEVLGYLGSCVYKYDTGEICLIAYKARTLSEDLRLNVHNDAKWIRPDELRYYDFAPADIKLLNVIQLP
;
A
#
# COMPACT_ATOMS: atom_id res chain seq x y z
N THR A 1 -9.85 3.40 13.11
CA THR A 1 -9.82 2.02 12.58
C THR A 1 -8.63 1.86 11.65
N ALA A 2 -8.41 0.68 11.05
CA ALA A 2 -7.32 0.50 10.08
C ALA A 2 -7.52 1.35 8.81
N GLU A 3 -8.77 1.56 8.40
CA GLU A 3 -9.13 2.44 7.26
C GLU A 3 -8.81 3.91 7.55
N GLU A 4 -9.14 4.40 8.74
CA GLU A 4 -8.79 5.77 9.16
C GLU A 4 -7.28 5.95 9.30
N CYS A 5 -6.58 4.91 9.78
CA CYS A 5 -5.12 4.90 9.84
C CYS A 5 -4.54 5.05 8.43
N LEU A 6 -4.98 4.21 7.48
CA LEU A 6 -4.52 4.27 6.09
C LEU A 6 -4.75 5.64 5.46
N LYS A 7 -5.93 6.25 5.67
CA LYS A 7 -6.21 7.61 5.18
C LYS A 7 -5.27 8.65 5.75
N ARG A 8 -5.00 8.59 7.07
CA ARG A 8 -4.11 9.53 7.75
C ARG A 8 -2.66 9.39 7.25
N GLU A 9 -2.12 8.17 7.21
CA GLU A 9 -0.74 7.91 6.77
C GLU A 9 -0.53 8.36 5.32
N ILE A 10 -1.45 8.02 4.40
CA ILE A 10 -1.33 8.42 2.98
C ILE A 10 -1.40 9.94 2.82
N MET A 11 -2.21 10.64 3.62
CA MET A 11 -2.23 12.10 3.63
C MET A 11 -0.90 12.67 4.18
N GLU A 12 -0.40 12.15 5.29
CA GLU A 12 0.83 12.64 5.94
C GLU A 12 2.07 12.42 5.06
N GLU A 13 2.22 11.25 4.46
CA GLU A 13 3.43 10.86 3.74
C GLU A 13 3.43 11.24 2.25
N LEU A 14 2.24 11.30 1.63
CA LEU A 14 2.07 11.48 0.18
C LEU A 14 1.20 12.69 -0.21
N ASN A 15 0.67 13.43 0.77
CA ASN A 15 -0.26 14.56 0.56
C ASN A 15 -1.47 14.19 -0.32
N LEU A 16 -1.90 12.93 -0.24
CA LEU A 16 -2.88 12.38 -1.16
C LEU A 16 -4.18 12.05 -0.43
N GLU A 17 -5.30 12.59 -0.92
CA GLU A 17 -6.60 12.23 -0.38
C GLU A 17 -7.08 10.93 -1.03
N ILE A 18 -7.56 9.99 -0.22
CA ILE A 18 -8.03 8.68 -0.70
C ILE A 18 -9.39 8.28 -0.12
N GLU A 19 -10.13 7.55 -0.94
CA GLU A 19 -11.31 6.77 -0.54
C GLU A 19 -10.90 5.30 -0.38
N VAL A 20 -11.20 4.72 0.78
CA VAL A 20 -10.98 3.29 1.04
C VAL A 20 -12.18 2.51 0.52
N LEU A 21 -11.96 1.65 -0.47
CA LEU A 21 -13.00 0.91 -1.18
C LEU A 21 -13.29 -0.46 -0.58
N GLY A 22 -12.31 -1.09 0.08
CA GLY A 22 -12.51 -2.38 0.73
C GLY A 22 -11.22 -3.09 1.12
N TYR A 23 -11.34 -4.02 2.06
CA TYR A 23 -10.24 -4.87 2.50
C TYR A 23 -9.81 -5.84 1.38
N LEU A 24 -8.50 -5.95 1.15
CA LEU A 24 -7.94 -6.90 0.18
C LEU A 24 -7.36 -8.13 0.88
N GLY A 25 -6.62 -7.92 1.97
CA GLY A 25 -5.93 -8.99 2.64
C GLY A 25 -5.05 -8.48 3.75
N SER A 26 -4.54 -9.41 4.55
CA SER A 26 -3.53 -9.11 5.55
C SER A 26 -2.54 -10.25 5.60
N CYS A 27 -1.32 -9.94 6.01
CA CYS A 27 -0.31 -10.96 6.23
C CYS A 27 0.49 -10.63 7.47
N VAL A 28 0.89 -11.69 8.16
CA VAL A 28 1.83 -11.59 9.26
C VAL A 28 3.21 -11.94 8.74
N TYR A 29 4.18 -11.08 9.04
CA TYR A 29 5.59 -11.30 8.74
C TYR A 29 6.42 -11.21 10.01
N LYS A 30 7.25 -12.23 10.24
CA LYS A 30 8.12 -12.32 11.42
C LYS A 30 9.53 -11.96 11.00
N TYR A 31 10.06 -10.90 11.59
CA TYR A 31 11.47 -10.55 11.58
C TYR A 31 12.12 -11.08 12.86
N ASP A 32 13.46 -11.15 12.87
CA ASP A 32 14.20 -11.51 14.09
C ASP A 32 13.97 -10.50 15.23
N THR A 33 13.60 -9.26 14.88
CA THR A 33 13.36 -8.16 15.81
C THR A 33 11.91 -8.06 16.30
N GLY A 34 10.99 -8.85 15.73
CA GLY A 34 9.57 -8.79 16.09
C GLY A 34 8.64 -9.24 14.98
N GLU A 35 7.35 -9.13 15.22
CA GLU A 35 6.30 -9.52 14.27
C GLU A 35 5.52 -8.28 13.82
N ILE A 36 5.23 -8.21 12.53
CA ILE A 36 4.33 -7.19 11.96
C ILE A 36 3.10 -7.84 11.34
N CYS A 37 1.97 -7.14 11.42
CA CYS A 37 0.76 -7.45 10.68
C CYS A 37 0.55 -6.34 9.64
N LEU A 38 0.66 -6.71 8.36
CA LEU A 38 0.43 -5.81 7.24
C LEU A 38 -1.00 -5.98 6.74
N ILE A 39 -1.75 -4.89 6.62
CA ILE A 39 -3.16 -4.88 6.21
C ILE A 39 -3.28 -4.06 4.92
N ALA A 40 -3.74 -4.70 3.84
CA ALA A 40 -3.95 -4.05 2.56
C ALA A 40 -5.43 -3.78 2.29
N TYR A 41 -5.68 -2.58 1.78
CA TYR A 41 -6.99 -2.14 1.31
C TYR A 41 -6.89 -1.67 -0.14
N LYS A 42 -7.98 -1.88 -0.89
CA LYS A 42 -8.20 -1.22 -2.16
C LYS A 42 -8.61 0.22 -1.88
N ALA A 43 -7.96 1.17 -2.53
CA ALA A 43 -8.27 2.58 -2.39
C ALA A 43 -8.30 3.27 -3.76
N ARG A 44 -8.95 4.43 -3.80
CA ARG A 44 -8.98 5.33 -4.95
C ARG A 44 -8.48 6.70 -4.50
N THR A 45 -7.69 7.36 -5.33
CA THR A 45 -7.29 8.75 -5.11
C THR A 45 -8.45 9.69 -5.43
N LEU A 46 -8.67 10.68 -4.56
CA LEU A 46 -9.67 11.73 -4.76
C LEU A 46 -9.04 13.02 -5.29
N SER A 47 -7.71 13.15 -5.22
CA SER A 47 -6.93 14.25 -5.77
C SER A 47 -5.76 13.74 -6.63
N GLU A 48 -5.20 14.63 -7.45
CA GLU A 48 -3.98 14.38 -8.23
C GLU A 48 -2.72 14.99 -7.56
N ASP A 49 -2.86 15.62 -6.38
CA ASP A 49 -1.81 16.37 -5.68
C ASP A 49 -0.82 15.46 -4.92
N LEU A 50 -0.22 14.49 -5.61
CA LEU A 50 0.80 13.62 -5.05
C LEU A 50 2.08 14.42 -4.74
N ARG A 51 2.44 14.51 -3.45
CA ARG A 51 3.71 15.11 -2.99
C ARG A 51 4.37 14.21 -1.98
N LEU A 52 5.63 13.85 -2.24
CA LEU A 52 6.37 12.93 -1.39
C LEU A 52 6.99 13.69 -0.21
N ASN A 53 6.38 13.59 0.95
CA ASN A 53 6.88 14.24 2.17
C ASN A 53 7.95 13.39 2.87
N VAL A 54 7.81 12.06 2.80
CA VAL A 54 8.70 11.09 3.45
C VAL A 54 9.47 10.23 2.44
N HIS A 55 8.89 10.00 1.26
CA HIS A 55 9.40 9.07 0.26
C HIS A 55 10.35 9.72 -0.74
N ASN A 56 11.25 8.91 -1.33
CA ASN A 56 12.21 9.38 -2.32
C ASN A 56 11.64 9.41 -3.75
N ASP A 57 10.73 8.49 -4.09
CA ASP A 57 10.13 8.37 -5.42
C ASP A 57 8.77 7.68 -5.34
N ALA A 58 7.92 7.91 -6.34
CA ALA A 58 6.62 7.25 -6.49
C ALA A 58 6.21 7.18 -7.96
N LYS A 59 5.64 6.04 -8.35
CA LYS A 59 5.18 5.80 -9.72
C LYS A 59 3.88 5.02 -9.75
N TRP A 60 2.93 5.52 -10.53
CA TRP A 60 1.75 4.75 -10.92
C TRP A 60 2.14 3.70 -11.96
N ILE A 61 1.84 2.44 -11.68
CA ILE A 61 2.14 1.31 -12.57
C ILE A 61 0.90 0.42 -12.73
N ARG A 62 0.84 -0.32 -13.83
CA ARG A 62 -0.20 -1.31 -14.08
C ARG A 62 0.09 -2.60 -13.28
N PRO A 63 -0.94 -3.39 -12.92
CA PRO A 63 -0.74 -4.63 -12.16
C PRO A 63 0.24 -5.62 -12.80
N ASP A 64 0.28 -5.71 -14.13
CA ASP A 64 1.20 -6.58 -14.87
C ASP A 64 2.65 -6.08 -14.89
N GLU A 65 2.88 -4.82 -14.51
CA GLU A 65 4.22 -4.25 -14.34
C GLU A 65 4.82 -4.56 -12.97
N LEU A 66 4.03 -5.01 -11.99
CA LEU A 66 4.52 -5.34 -10.64
C LEU A 66 5.72 -6.31 -10.68
N ARG A 67 5.73 -7.26 -11.62
CA ARG A 67 6.82 -8.24 -11.77
C ARG A 67 8.20 -7.63 -12.10
N TYR A 68 8.25 -6.36 -12.47
CA TYR A 68 9.49 -5.65 -12.82
C TYR A 68 10.10 -4.88 -11.64
N TYR A 69 9.49 -4.94 -10.46
CA TYR A 69 9.94 -4.24 -9.26
C TYR A 69 10.28 -5.21 -8.15
N ASP A 70 11.31 -4.87 -7.38
CA ASP A 70 11.70 -5.61 -6.18
C ASP A 70 10.85 -5.12 -4.99
N PHE A 71 10.06 -6.03 -4.42
CA PHE A 71 9.21 -5.76 -3.26
C PHE A 71 9.81 -6.36 -1.99
N ALA A 72 9.53 -5.74 -0.84
CA ALA A 72 9.92 -6.33 0.42
C ALA A 72 9.15 -7.64 0.68
N PRO A 73 9.74 -8.59 1.44
CA PRO A 73 9.13 -9.92 1.64
C PRO A 73 7.72 -9.92 2.22
N ALA A 74 7.37 -8.91 3.03
CA ALA A 74 6.02 -8.76 3.58
C ALA A 74 5.00 -8.42 2.48
N ASP A 75 5.36 -7.53 1.55
CA ASP A 75 4.49 -7.08 0.46
C ASP A 75 4.26 -8.16 -0.59
N ILE A 76 5.27 -8.99 -0.89
CA ILE A 76 5.18 -10.08 -1.87
C ILE A 76 3.97 -11.00 -1.57
N LYS A 77 3.68 -11.26 -0.29
CA LYS A 77 2.53 -12.09 0.10
C LYS A 77 1.18 -11.48 -0.32
N LEU A 78 1.11 -10.15 -0.39
CA LEU A 78 -0.10 -9.41 -0.75
C LEU A 78 -0.20 -9.17 -2.27
N LEU A 79 0.89 -9.23 -3.03
CA LEU A 79 0.88 -9.04 -4.49
C LEU A 79 -0.03 -10.03 -5.22
N ASN A 80 -0.12 -11.27 -4.73
CA ASN A 80 -1.02 -12.29 -5.30
C ASN A 80 -2.50 -11.88 -5.24
N VAL A 81 -2.88 -11.03 -4.28
CA VAL A 81 -4.25 -10.51 -4.14
C VAL A 81 -4.53 -9.41 -5.16
N ILE A 82 -3.50 -8.68 -5.60
CA ILE A 82 -3.62 -7.55 -6.53
C ILE A 82 -3.79 -8.03 -7.99
N GLN A 83 -3.27 -9.22 -8.33
CA GLN A 83 -3.35 -9.80 -9.67
C GLN A 83 -4.68 -10.51 -9.97
N LEU A 84 -5.69 -10.40 -9.11
CA LEU A 84 -7.00 -11.00 -9.34
C LEU A 84 -7.75 -10.25 -10.47
N PRO A 85 -8.38 -10.97 -11.42
CA PRO A 85 -9.11 -10.40 -12.54
C PRO A 85 -10.30 -9.53 -12.13
#